data_AF-A0A662HTS1-F1
#
_entry.id   AF-A0A662HTS1-F1
#
_cell.length_a   1.000
_cell.length_b   1.000
_cell.length_c   1.000
_cell.angle_alpha   90.00
_cell.angle_beta   90.00
_cell.angle_gamma   90.00
#
_symmetry.space_group_name_H-M   'P 1'
#
loop_
_entity.id
_entity.type
_entity.pdbx_description
1 polymer ?
#
loop_
_entity_poly.entity_id
_entity_poly.type
_entity_poly.pdbx_seq_one_letter_code
_entity_poly.pdbx_strand_id
1 'polypeptide(L)'
;MRKMVASIALFIILIVATTSVLSIRACISPYDYYAYEILMNKPGISFNIEKLRQLCVEVGGKYIKPSITDGRVFIIIYPVNLKELNLGEGLAYSIRFQVNPKLIDKKVFIATYLIKYPELPRESIITDVNELFIVKRKYTIEDNKFTEVAEITVININPKVSLAEFIEDSLNKISSKFNIPVEYIKVSDARETPVRAIDVETEILWSEVVFRELIYLSEEGVIEGLEQSDIETLSEMAKPGLAGWNSRIVYQETWKPYYETSNPLLIKTLCGPRELEYVAYLEKQATTYLPPMPPTPTPTPSPTAMPATYSSSGVAGVQREMYGETGRVELITPAFIVAQTVIGGLIAALIVWFILKRLTI
;
A
#
# COMPACT_ATOMS: atom_id res chain seq x y z
N MET A 1 -21.75 46.94 -18.73
CA MET A 1 -20.43 46.34 -18.45
C MET A 1 -20.30 45.75 -17.04
N ARG A 2 -20.44 46.52 -15.95
CA ARG A 2 -20.22 46.02 -14.56
C ARG A 2 -21.06 44.79 -14.17
N LYS A 3 -22.35 44.75 -14.57
CA LYS A 3 -23.25 43.59 -14.34
C LYS A 3 -22.86 42.35 -15.15
N MET A 4 -22.30 42.54 -16.35
CA MET A 4 -21.90 41.44 -17.25
C MET A 4 -20.59 40.81 -16.78
N VAL A 5 -19.63 41.63 -16.33
CA VAL A 5 -18.37 41.17 -15.75
C VAL A 5 -18.60 40.42 -14.43
N ALA A 6 -19.50 40.93 -13.57
CA ALA A 6 -19.88 40.24 -12.34
C ALA A 6 -20.55 38.88 -12.61
N SER A 7 -21.40 38.80 -13.64
CA SER A 7 -22.07 37.55 -14.01
C SER A 7 -21.10 36.50 -14.57
N ILE A 8 -20.09 36.91 -15.35
CA ILE A 8 -19.06 36.01 -15.88
C ILE A 8 -18.13 35.52 -14.77
N ALA A 9 -17.71 36.40 -13.85
CA ALA A 9 -16.90 36.02 -12.70
C ALA A 9 -17.64 35.03 -11.79
N LEU A 10 -18.95 35.24 -11.55
CA LEU A 10 -19.78 34.32 -10.77
C LEU A 10 -19.90 32.95 -11.45
N PHE A 11 -20.01 32.92 -12.78
CA PHE A 11 -20.09 31.67 -13.56
C PHE A 11 -18.76 30.90 -13.53
N ILE A 12 -17.62 31.59 -13.64
CA ILE A 12 -16.29 30.97 -13.51
C ILE A 12 -16.08 30.44 -12.08
N ILE A 13 -16.47 31.20 -11.06
CA ILE A 13 -16.40 30.73 -9.66
C ILE A 13 -17.30 29.51 -9.45
N LEU A 14 -18.51 29.49 -10.04
CA LEU A 14 -19.40 28.33 -9.96
C LEU A 14 -18.82 27.11 -10.69
N ILE A 15 -18.20 27.29 -11.86
CA ILE A 15 -17.50 26.22 -12.57
C ILE A 15 -16.33 25.69 -11.74
N VAL A 16 -15.47 26.58 -11.20
CA VAL A 16 -14.33 26.19 -10.35
C VAL A 16 -14.81 25.53 -9.06
N ALA A 17 -15.89 26.03 -8.45
CA ALA A 17 -16.46 25.44 -7.24
C ALA A 17 -17.09 24.06 -7.53
N THR A 18 -17.76 23.87 -8.66
CA THR A 18 -18.37 22.59 -9.05
C THR A 18 -17.35 21.55 -9.54
N THR A 19 -16.26 21.97 -10.18
CA THR A 19 -15.16 21.06 -10.56
C THR A 19 -14.29 20.65 -9.37
N SER A 20 -14.28 21.43 -8.28
CA SER A 20 -13.52 21.11 -7.07
C SER A 20 -14.19 20.05 -6.17
N VAL A 21 -15.49 19.75 -6.36
CA VAL A 21 -16.23 18.78 -5.52
C VAL A 21 -16.09 17.33 -6.00
N LEU A 22 -15.49 17.10 -7.18
CA LEU A 22 -15.27 15.75 -7.73
C LEU A 22 -13.87 15.20 -7.43
N SER A 23 -13.22 15.68 -6.36
CA SER A 23 -12.05 14.98 -5.83
C SER A 23 -12.50 13.70 -5.12
N ILE A 24 -12.82 12.67 -5.89
CA ILE A 24 -12.83 11.30 -5.39
C ILE A 24 -11.46 11.10 -4.74
N ARG A 25 -11.42 10.83 -3.43
CA ARG A 25 -10.18 10.59 -2.67
C ARG A 25 -9.63 9.20 -2.98
N ALA A 26 -9.49 8.89 -4.26
CA ALA A 26 -8.86 7.69 -4.72
C ALA A 26 -7.35 7.89 -4.70
N CYS A 27 -6.62 6.88 -4.23
CA CYS A 27 -5.18 6.97 -4.03
C CYS A 27 -4.54 5.58 -4.11
N ILE A 28 -3.25 5.54 -4.41
CA ILE A 28 -2.44 4.32 -4.44
C ILE A 28 -1.99 4.00 -3.02
N SER A 29 -2.31 2.79 -2.55
CA SER A 29 -1.82 2.30 -1.26
C SER A 29 -0.53 1.51 -1.46
N PRO A 30 0.51 1.73 -0.65
CA PRO A 30 1.72 0.90 -0.71
C PRO A 30 1.43 -0.59 -0.41
N TYR A 31 0.30 -0.89 0.25
CA TYR A 31 -0.15 -2.25 0.52
C TYR A 31 -0.76 -2.95 -0.70
N ASP A 32 -1.02 -2.24 -1.79
CA ASP A 32 -1.52 -2.82 -3.04
C ASP A 32 -0.50 -3.81 -3.64
N TYR A 33 0.80 -3.57 -3.45
CA TYR A 33 1.88 -4.49 -3.85
C TYR A 33 1.85 -5.84 -3.13
N TYR A 34 1.16 -5.93 -2.00
CA TYR A 34 1.08 -7.13 -1.16
C TYR A 34 -0.34 -7.69 -1.11
N ALA A 35 -1.14 -7.35 -2.12
CA ALA A 35 -2.53 -7.72 -2.20
C ALA A 35 -2.93 -8.13 -3.61
N TYR A 36 -4.02 -8.88 -3.66
CA TYR A 36 -4.79 -9.18 -4.86
C TYR A 36 -6.23 -8.74 -4.62
N GLU A 37 -6.87 -8.10 -5.60
CA GLU A 37 -8.21 -7.53 -5.42
C GLU A 37 -9.09 -7.77 -6.63
N ILE A 38 -10.30 -8.22 -6.37
CA ILE A 38 -11.33 -8.48 -7.38
C ILE A 38 -12.49 -7.54 -7.11
N LEU A 39 -12.99 -6.87 -8.15
CA LEU A 39 -14.27 -6.18 -8.12
C LEU A 39 -15.32 -7.10 -8.76
N MET A 40 -16.29 -7.55 -7.99
CA MET A 40 -17.32 -8.50 -8.44
C MET A 40 -18.42 -7.80 -9.24
N ASN A 41 -18.06 -7.21 -10.38
CA ASN A 41 -18.97 -6.43 -11.24
C ASN A 41 -19.51 -7.19 -12.46
N LYS A 42 -19.25 -8.50 -12.59
CA LYS A 42 -19.89 -9.33 -13.62
C LYS A 42 -21.42 -9.34 -13.38
N PRO A 43 -22.25 -9.07 -14.40
CA PRO A 43 -23.70 -9.11 -14.26
C PRO A 43 -24.20 -10.45 -13.72
N GLY A 44 -25.16 -10.42 -12.79
CA GLY A 44 -25.70 -11.60 -12.13
C GLY A 44 -25.02 -11.95 -10.81
N ILE A 45 -23.85 -11.37 -10.50
CA ILE A 45 -23.23 -11.53 -9.18
C ILE A 45 -23.90 -10.62 -8.14
N SER A 46 -24.23 -11.17 -6.98
CA SER A 46 -24.74 -10.40 -5.84
C SER A 46 -24.17 -10.89 -4.50
N PHE A 47 -24.31 -10.07 -3.46
CA PHE A 47 -23.76 -10.34 -2.12
C PHE A 47 -24.83 -10.33 -1.04
N ASN A 48 -24.80 -11.34 -0.17
CA ASN A 48 -25.63 -11.41 1.02
C ASN A 48 -24.93 -10.75 2.22
N ILE A 49 -25.37 -9.53 2.55
CA ILE A 49 -24.78 -8.72 3.63
C ILE A 49 -24.98 -9.36 5.02
N GLU A 50 -26.12 -10.02 5.23
CA GLU A 50 -26.40 -10.65 6.52
C GLU A 50 -25.43 -11.82 6.78
N LYS A 51 -25.16 -12.61 5.75
CA LYS A 51 -24.14 -13.67 5.80
C LYS A 51 -22.73 -13.10 6.02
N LEU A 52 -22.39 -11.98 5.36
CA LEU A 52 -21.11 -11.29 5.60
C LEU A 52 -20.93 -10.90 7.08
N ARG A 53 -21.97 -10.37 7.72
CA ARG A 53 -21.93 -9.99 9.15
C ARG A 53 -21.78 -11.16 10.10
N GLN A 54 -22.21 -12.36 9.69
CA GLN A 54 -22.06 -13.58 10.48
C GLN A 54 -20.65 -14.14 10.40
N LEU A 55 -19.99 -14.01 9.24
CA LEU A 55 -18.67 -14.61 8.98
C LEU A 55 -17.50 -13.65 9.20
N CYS A 56 -17.75 -12.34 9.17
CA CYS A 56 -16.73 -11.30 9.20
C CYS A 56 -17.01 -10.28 10.29
N VAL A 57 -15.96 -9.54 10.66
CA VAL A 57 -16.09 -8.36 11.53
C VAL A 57 -16.23 -7.11 10.68
N GLU A 58 -17.28 -6.34 10.95
CA GLU A 58 -17.58 -5.09 10.24
C GLU A 58 -16.86 -3.90 10.88
N VAL A 59 -16.10 -3.17 10.07
CA VAL A 59 -15.26 -2.04 10.51
C VAL A 59 -15.22 -0.98 9.42
N GLY A 60 -15.77 0.19 9.71
CA GLY A 60 -15.74 1.31 8.78
C GLY A 60 -16.36 0.99 7.40
N GLY A 61 -17.42 0.17 7.39
CA GLY A 61 -18.09 -0.28 6.17
C GLY A 61 -17.36 -1.38 5.37
N LYS A 62 -16.30 -1.97 5.94
CA LYS A 62 -15.56 -3.10 5.38
C LYS A 62 -15.78 -4.34 6.26
N TYR A 63 -15.87 -5.52 5.64
CA TYR A 63 -16.04 -6.80 6.31
C TYR A 63 -14.72 -7.57 6.26
N ILE A 64 -14.19 -7.97 7.41
CA ILE A 64 -12.83 -8.49 7.53
C ILE A 64 -12.86 -9.86 8.22
N LYS A 65 -12.16 -10.83 7.64
CA LYS A 65 -11.86 -12.13 8.27
C LYS A 65 -10.46 -12.62 7.88
N PRO A 66 -9.81 -13.49 8.67
CA PRO A 66 -8.65 -14.23 8.18
C PRO A 66 -9.06 -15.17 7.03
N SER A 67 -8.10 -15.50 6.17
CA SER A 67 -8.29 -16.57 5.21
C SER A 67 -8.38 -17.92 5.93
N ILE A 68 -9.27 -18.79 5.46
CA ILE A 68 -9.40 -20.19 5.85
C ILE A 68 -8.27 -21.06 5.27
N THR A 69 -7.57 -20.56 4.25
CA THR A 69 -6.49 -21.27 3.54
C THR A 69 -5.12 -20.90 4.09
N ASP A 70 -4.85 -19.60 4.26
CA ASP A 70 -3.58 -19.11 4.81
C ASP A 70 -3.84 -17.98 5.81
N GLY A 71 -3.65 -18.26 7.11
CA GLY A 71 -3.88 -17.29 8.19
C GLY A 71 -3.02 -16.02 8.12
N ARG A 72 -2.03 -15.98 7.22
CA ARG A 72 -1.22 -14.79 6.92
C ARG A 72 -1.94 -13.81 5.98
N VAL A 73 -3.07 -14.19 5.36
CA VAL A 73 -3.85 -13.37 4.44
C VAL A 73 -5.19 -13.00 5.07
N PHE A 74 -5.57 -11.72 4.97
CA PHE A 74 -6.90 -11.22 5.32
C PHE A 74 -7.78 -11.12 4.08
N ILE A 75 -9.05 -11.46 4.26
CA ILE A 75 -10.11 -11.25 3.29
C ILE A 75 -10.88 -10.00 3.72
N ILE A 76 -10.86 -8.98 2.87
CA ILE A 76 -11.49 -7.68 3.12
C ILE A 76 -12.52 -7.44 2.03
N ILE A 77 -13.79 -7.34 2.41
CA ILE A 77 -14.91 -7.20 1.49
C ILE A 77 -15.57 -5.84 1.71
N TYR A 78 -15.80 -5.08 0.65
CA TYR A 78 -16.38 -3.74 0.78
C TYR A 78 -17.09 -3.26 -0.51
N PRO A 79 -18.11 -2.40 -0.39
CA PRO A 79 -18.84 -1.90 -1.55
C PRO A 79 -18.02 -0.86 -2.33
N VAL A 80 -18.17 -0.88 -3.65
CA VAL A 80 -17.56 0.06 -4.59
C VAL A 80 -18.63 0.55 -5.57
N ASN A 81 -18.69 1.87 -5.76
CA ASN A 81 -19.57 2.48 -6.73
C ASN A 81 -18.95 2.39 -8.14
N LEU A 82 -19.64 1.70 -9.06
CA LEU A 82 -19.12 1.47 -10.41
C LEU A 82 -18.93 2.77 -11.20
N LYS A 83 -19.68 3.81 -10.87
CA LYS A 83 -19.58 5.12 -11.51
C LYS A 83 -18.23 5.78 -11.22
N GLU A 84 -17.67 5.56 -10.03
CA GLU A 84 -16.35 6.09 -9.64
C GLU A 84 -15.21 5.48 -10.45
N LEU A 85 -15.44 4.30 -11.03
CA LEU A 85 -14.50 3.57 -11.88
C LEU A 85 -14.85 3.63 -13.36
N ASN A 86 -15.86 4.40 -13.76
CA ASN A 86 -16.33 4.45 -15.15
C ASN A 86 -16.69 3.04 -15.71
N LEU A 87 -17.20 2.16 -14.84
CA LEU A 87 -17.62 0.78 -15.17
C LEU A 87 -19.15 0.63 -15.28
N GLY A 88 -19.85 1.76 -15.38
CA GLY A 88 -21.31 1.81 -15.42
C GLY A 88 -21.92 2.41 -14.15
N GLU A 89 -23.20 2.14 -13.91
CA GLU A 89 -23.94 2.60 -12.75
C GLU A 89 -24.16 1.46 -11.76
N GLY A 90 -24.40 1.79 -10.48
CA GLY A 90 -24.69 0.83 -9.44
C GLY A 90 -23.50 0.51 -8.54
N LEU A 91 -23.65 -0.54 -7.74
CA LEU A 91 -22.73 -0.92 -6.68
C LEU A 91 -22.34 -2.38 -6.84
N ALA A 92 -21.05 -2.66 -6.75
CA ALA A 92 -20.50 -4.00 -6.69
C ALA A 92 -19.65 -4.14 -5.43
N TYR A 93 -19.42 -5.37 -4.98
CA TYR A 93 -18.51 -5.61 -3.87
C TYR A 93 -17.12 -5.96 -4.39
N SER A 94 -16.11 -5.41 -3.73
CA SER A 94 -14.73 -5.79 -3.94
C SER A 94 -14.29 -6.77 -2.86
N ILE A 95 -13.56 -7.80 -3.26
CA ILE A 95 -12.88 -8.75 -2.36
C ILE A 95 -11.38 -8.53 -2.51
N ARG A 96 -10.74 -8.11 -1.43
CA ARG A 96 -9.29 -7.92 -1.35
C ARG A 96 -8.66 -8.98 -0.47
N PHE A 97 -7.69 -9.67 -1.03
CA PHE A 97 -6.80 -10.64 -0.39
C PHE A 97 -5.53 -9.89 0.00
N GLN A 98 -5.41 -9.53 1.28
CA GLN A 98 -4.34 -8.67 1.79
C GLN A 98 -3.41 -9.47 2.69
N VAL A 99 -2.12 -9.57 2.34
CA VAL A 99 -1.13 -10.12 3.27
C VAL A 99 -1.13 -9.28 4.54
N ASN A 100 -1.10 -9.96 5.68
CA ASN A 100 -1.09 -9.36 7.00
C ASN A 100 0.05 -8.34 7.06
N PRO A 101 -0.27 -7.04 7.28
CA PRO A 101 0.74 -5.98 7.31
C PRO A 101 1.88 -6.18 8.30
N LYS A 102 1.71 -7.02 9.33
CA LYS A 102 2.79 -7.41 10.26
C LYS A 102 3.90 -8.24 9.61
N LEU A 103 3.61 -8.91 8.50
CA LEU A 103 4.51 -9.84 7.82
C LEU A 103 5.20 -9.21 6.60
N ILE A 104 4.82 -7.99 6.24
CA ILE A 104 5.37 -7.29 5.08
C ILE A 104 6.69 -6.60 5.46
N ASP A 105 7.65 -6.56 4.53
CA ASP A 105 8.94 -5.88 4.68
C ASP A 105 8.71 -4.44 5.13
N LYS A 106 8.93 -4.20 6.41
CA LYS A 106 8.99 -2.86 6.97
C LYS A 106 10.46 -2.51 7.04
N LYS A 107 10.86 -1.50 6.26
CA LYS A 107 12.12 -0.80 6.54
C LYS A 107 12.00 -0.24 7.95
N VAL A 108 12.90 -0.62 8.84
CA VAL A 108 12.95 -0.03 10.17
C VAL A 108 14.25 0.72 10.29
N PHE A 109 14.15 2.03 10.53
CA PHE A 109 15.31 2.79 10.93
C PHE A 109 15.40 2.77 12.45
N ILE A 110 16.58 2.41 12.95
CA ILE A 110 16.91 2.46 14.36
C ILE A 110 18.09 3.39 14.48
N ALA A 111 17.94 4.46 15.26
CA ALA A 111 19.04 5.35 15.62
C ALA A 111 19.15 5.45 17.14
N THR A 112 20.38 5.38 17.64
CA THR A 112 20.70 5.46 19.07
C THR A 112 21.55 6.69 19.33
N TYR A 113 21.13 7.48 20.30
CA TYR A 113 21.72 8.76 20.66
C TYR A 113 22.24 8.70 22.08
N LEU A 114 23.46 9.20 22.29
CA LEU A 114 24.04 9.41 23.61
C LEU A 114 23.97 10.88 23.97
N ILE A 115 23.38 11.17 25.13
CA ILE A 115 23.17 12.51 25.64
C ILE A 115 24.05 12.73 26.85
N LYS A 116 24.86 13.77 26.77
CA LYS A 116 25.70 14.25 27.87
C LYS A 116 25.27 15.65 28.23
N TYR A 117 24.30 15.76 29.12
CA TYR A 117 23.72 17.04 29.52
C TYR A 117 23.55 17.08 31.04
N PRO A 118 23.67 18.25 31.70
CA PRO A 118 23.54 18.36 33.15
C PRO A 118 22.21 17.81 33.68
N GLU A 119 21.12 17.99 32.93
CA GLU A 119 19.80 17.46 33.27
C GLU A 119 19.41 16.33 32.33
N LEU A 120 19.67 15.09 32.76
CA LEU A 120 19.37 13.92 31.93
C LEU A 120 17.88 13.59 31.91
N PRO A 121 17.33 13.21 30.73
CA PRO A 121 15.95 12.79 30.62
C PRO A 121 15.68 11.56 31.50
N ARG A 122 14.44 11.48 31.99
CA ARG A 122 13.99 10.33 32.80
C ARG A 122 13.79 9.12 31.91
N GLU A 123 14.09 7.94 32.46
CA GLU A 123 13.82 6.69 31.78
C GLU A 123 12.32 6.58 31.45
N SER A 124 12.03 6.32 30.18
CA SER A 124 10.66 6.33 29.67
C SER A 124 10.59 5.68 28.30
N ILE A 125 9.38 5.27 27.92
CA ILE A 125 9.05 4.87 26.57
C ILE A 125 8.00 5.87 26.08
N ILE A 126 8.26 6.51 24.94
CA ILE A 126 7.39 7.55 24.39
C ILE A 126 7.05 7.20 22.95
N THR A 127 5.77 7.15 22.66
CA THR A 127 5.23 6.88 21.32
C THR A 127 4.86 8.18 20.61
N ASP A 128 5.25 8.30 19.35
CA ASP A 128 4.87 9.37 18.40
C ASP A 128 4.36 8.72 17.10
N VAL A 129 3.70 9.47 16.23
CA VAL A 129 2.93 9.01 15.05
C VAL A 129 3.82 8.30 14.00
N ASN A 130 4.26 7.08 14.29
CA ASN A 130 5.22 6.20 13.57
C ASN A 130 6.65 6.15 14.15
N GLU A 131 6.89 6.71 15.34
CA GLU A 131 8.18 6.66 16.02
C GLU A 131 8.06 6.21 17.48
N LEU A 132 9.05 5.44 17.93
CA LEU A 132 9.19 5.01 19.31
C LEU A 132 10.51 5.53 19.88
N PHE A 133 10.44 6.27 20.98
CA PHE A 133 11.58 6.74 21.75
C PHE A 133 11.72 5.89 23.01
N ILE A 134 12.88 5.30 23.21
CA ILE A 134 13.21 4.54 24.41
C ILE A 134 14.37 5.27 25.10
N VAL A 135 14.11 5.84 26.27
CA VAL A 135 15.11 6.55 27.07
C VAL A 135 15.60 5.65 28.18
N LYS A 136 16.91 5.45 28.27
CA LYS A 136 17.59 4.69 29.33
C LYS A 136 18.73 5.50 29.92
N ARG A 137 19.01 5.32 31.20
CA ARG A 137 20.22 5.86 31.84
C ARG A 137 21.33 4.84 31.76
N LYS A 138 22.54 5.29 31.47
CA LYS A 138 23.75 4.47 31.42
C LYS A 138 24.90 5.21 32.09
N TYR A 139 25.94 4.45 32.42
CA TYR A 139 27.21 5.00 32.87
C TYR A 139 28.26 4.70 31.81
N THR A 140 28.97 5.73 31.37
CA THR A 140 30.13 5.60 30.49
C THR A 140 31.39 5.94 31.28
N ILE A 141 32.50 5.26 30.96
CA ILE A 141 33.80 5.54 31.57
C ILE A 141 34.57 6.46 30.60
N GLU A 142 34.87 7.67 31.04
CA GLU A 142 35.74 8.60 30.32
C GLU A 142 36.81 9.11 31.29
N ASP A 143 38.08 9.09 30.88
CA ASP A 143 39.22 9.48 31.69
C ASP A 143 39.24 8.85 33.10
N ASN A 144 38.93 7.53 33.17
CA ASN A 144 38.78 6.76 34.41
C ASN A 144 37.68 7.26 35.37
N LYS A 145 36.73 8.08 34.91
CA LYS A 145 35.60 8.56 35.70
C LYS A 145 34.27 8.02 35.14
N PHE A 146 33.44 7.48 36.02
CA PHE A 146 32.06 7.13 35.69
C PHE A 146 31.24 8.41 35.50
N THR A 147 30.69 8.57 34.31
CA THR A 147 29.80 9.68 33.97
C THR A 147 28.45 9.10 33.60
N GLU A 148 27.39 9.57 34.27
CA GLU A 148 26.01 9.22 33.91
C GLU A 148 25.65 9.91 32.58
N VAL A 149 25.06 9.15 31.67
CA VAL A 149 24.59 9.61 30.36
C VAL A 149 23.20 9.05 30.10
N ALA A 150 22.44 9.71 29.24
CA ALA A 150 21.19 9.12 28.74
C ALA A 150 21.41 8.55 27.34
N GLU A 151 20.88 7.36 27.11
CA GLU A 151 20.76 6.75 25.80
C GLU A 151 19.31 6.88 25.33
N ILE A 152 19.09 7.43 24.14
CA ILE A 152 17.77 7.45 23.50
C ILE A 152 17.85 6.60 22.24
N THR A 153 17.03 5.56 22.17
CA THR A 153 16.82 4.81 20.92
C THR A 153 15.54 5.31 20.26
N VAL A 154 15.65 5.74 19.01
CA VAL A 154 14.53 6.12 18.15
C VAL A 154 14.32 5.05 17.11
N ILE A 155 13.11 4.53 17.01
CA ILE A 155 12.71 3.51 16.06
C ILE A 155 11.62 4.09 15.17
N ASN A 156 11.85 4.13 13.85
CA ASN A 156 10.85 4.52 12.86
C ASN A 156 10.53 3.33 11.96
N ILE A 157 9.24 3.00 11.87
CA ILE A 157 8.76 1.86 11.11
C ILE A 157 8.20 2.36 9.78
N ASN A 158 8.73 1.82 8.69
CA ASN A 158 8.43 2.19 7.31
C ASN A 158 8.67 3.69 7.02
N PRO A 159 9.89 4.18 7.24
CA PRO A 159 10.24 5.58 7.03
C PRO A 159 10.10 5.95 5.55
N LYS A 160 9.50 7.12 5.29
CA LYS A 160 9.33 7.69 3.94
C LYS A 160 10.50 8.56 3.49
N VAL A 161 11.50 8.69 4.36
CA VAL A 161 12.67 9.54 4.22
C VAL A 161 13.92 8.67 4.15
N SER A 162 15.03 9.26 3.74
CA SER A 162 16.33 8.56 3.83
C SER A 162 16.75 8.36 5.29
N LEU A 163 17.68 7.42 5.54
CA LEU A 163 18.23 7.22 6.89
C LEU A 163 18.89 8.50 7.42
N ALA A 164 19.50 9.30 6.55
CA ALA A 164 20.12 10.57 6.90
C ALA A 164 19.09 11.62 7.36
N GLU A 165 18.02 11.80 6.58
CA GLU A 165 16.90 12.70 6.93
C GLU A 165 16.22 12.25 8.23
N PHE A 166 16.02 10.94 8.43
CA PHE A 166 15.50 10.42 9.69
C PHE A 166 16.39 10.78 10.89
N ILE A 167 17.72 10.69 10.76
CA ILE A 167 18.65 11.04 11.82
C ILE A 167 18.53 12.53 12.16
N GLU A 168 18.43 13.40 11.16
CA GLU A 168 18.27 14.86 11.35
C GLU A 168 16.94 15.19 12.04
N ASP A 169 15.84 14.63 11.54
CA ASP A 169 14.50 14.85 12.10
C ASP A 169 14.41 14.38 13.55
N SER A 170 14.96 13.21 13.85
CA SER A 170 14.95 12.64 15.20
C SER A 170 15.84 13.42 16.17
N LEU A 171 16.99 13.95 15.75
CA LEU A 171 17.81 14.87 16.57
C LEU A 171 17.00 16.12 16.97
N ASN A 172 16.35 16.75 15.99
CA ASN A 172 15.52 17.93 16.23
C ASN A 172 14.35 17.63 17.17
N LYS A 173 13.70 16.47 16.99
CA LYS A 173 12.62 16.01 17.89
C LYS A 173 13.11 15.75 19.31
N ILE A 174 14.25 15.06 19.49
CA ILE A 174 14.85 14.86 20.81
C ILE A 174 15.15 16.20 21.47
N SER A 175 15.78 17.11 20.73
CA SER A 175 16.16 18.42 21.23
C SER A 175 14.97 19.22 21.73
N SER A 176 13.92 19.32 20.91
CA SER A 176 12.67 20.01 21.26
C SER A 176 11.95 19.35 22.43
N LYS A 177 11.86 18.01 22.44
CA LYS A 177 11.05 17.26 23.40
C LYS A 177 11.65 17.24 24.80
N PHE A 178 12.97 17.15 24.90
CA PHE A 178 13.67 17.09 26.19
C PHE A 178 14.31 18.43 26.58
N ASN A 179 14.14 19.47 25.75
CA ASN A 179 14.76 20.79 25.93
C ASN A 179 16.29 20.70 26.07
N ILE A 180 16.92 19.91 25.20
CA ILE A 180 18.37 19.64 25.20
C ILE A 180 18.96 20.16 23.89
N PRO A 181 19.97 21.03 23.89
CA PRO A 181 20.58 21.50 22.64
C PRO A 181 21.22 20.35 21.84
N VAL A 182 21.12 20.40 20.51
CA VAL A 182 21.54 19.30 19.61
C VAL A 182 23.03 18.97 19.77
N GLU A 183 23.88 19.93 20.11
CA GLU A 183 25.32 19.75 20.35
C GLU A 183 25.66 18.79 21.51
N TYR A 184 24.71 18.55 22.42
CA TYR A 184 24.86 17.59 23.52
C TYR A 184 24.36 16.19 23.17
N ILE A 185 23.84 15.99 21.95
CA ILE A 185 23.26 14.74 21.46
C ILE A 185 24.20 14.16 20.41
N LYS A 186 24.83 13.02 20.71
CA LYS A 186 25.72 12.32 19.78
C LYS A 186 25.04 11.10 19.19
N VAL A 187 25.07 10.97 17.86
CA VAL A 187 24.67 9.73 17.18
C VAL A 187 25.68 8.64 17.53
N SER A 188 25.23 7.60 18.22
CA SER A 188 26.06 6.46 18.60
C SER A 188 25.99 5.32 17.58
N ASP A 189 24.80 5.07 17.02
CA ASP A 189 24.56 4.06 16.01
C ASP A 189 23.32 4.43 15.20
N ALA A 190 23.32 4.14 13.91
CA ALA A 190 22.15 4.30 13.06
C ALA A 190 22.16 3.26 11.95
N ARG A 191 21.06 2.53 11.79
CA ARG A 191 20.95 1.46 10.80
C ARG A 191 19.55 1.31 10.24
N GLU A 192 19.49 0.90 8.99
CA GLU A 192 18.32 0.30 8.37
C GLU A 192 18.35 -1.20 8.66
N THR A 193 17.27 -1.74 9.21
CA THR A 193 17.08 -3.17 9.38
C THR A 193 15.78 -3.60 8.71
N PRO A 194 15.81 -4.66 7.87
CA PRO A 194 14.58 -5.29 7.42
C PRO A 194 13.98 -6.07 8.58
N VAL A 195 12.70 -5.86 8.86
CA VAL A 195 11.91 -6.83 9.63
C VAL A 195 11.56 -7.95 8.67
N ARG A 196 11.91 -9.21 8.99
CA ARG A 196 11.66 -10.40 8.13
C ARG A 196 10.34 -10.27 7.36
N ALA A 197 10.43 -9.94 6.06
CA ALA A 197 9.32 -10.08 5.14
C ALA A 197 9.04 -11.54 4.88
N ILE A 198 7.76 -11.83 4.74
CA ILE A 198 7.31 -12.85 3.81
C ILE A 198 7.59 -12.39 2.37
N ASP A 199 8.26 -13.21 1.57
CA ASP A 199 8.29 -13.03 0.12
C ASP A 199 6.90 -13.35 -0.43
N VAL A 200 6.12 -12.31 -0.72
CA VAL A 200 4.73 -12.46 -1.17
C VAL A 200 4.59 -13.09 -2.54
N GLU A 201 5.64 -13.13 -3.37
CA GLU A 201 5.58 -13.79 -4.67
C GLU A 201 5.74 -15.30 -4.56
N THR A 202 6.53 -15.78 -3.57
CA THR A 202 6.90 -17.19 -3.47
C THR A 202 6.30 -17.92 -2.26
N GLU A 203 6.06 -17.22 -1.15
CA GLU A 203 5.60 -17.85 0.09
C GLU A 203 4.07 -17.89 0.24
N ILE A 204 3.33 -17.06 -0.50
CA ILE A 204 1.86 -17.10 -0.55
C ILE A 204 1.42 -17.81 -1.83
N LEU A 205 0.71 -18.93 -1.68
CA LEU A 205 0.08 -19.63 -2.80
C LEU A 205 -1.21 -18.90 -3.21
N TRP A 206 -1.08 -17.75 -3.87
CA TRP A 206 -2.19 -16.85 -4.20
C TRP A 206 -3.34 -17.55 -4.92
N SER A 207 -3.03 -18.39 -5.92
CA SER A 207 -4.04 -19.13 -6.67
C SER A 207 -4.88 -20.03 -5.76
N GLU A 208 -4.25 -20.81 -4.88
CA GLU A 208 -4.94 -21.70 -3.96
C GLU A 208 -5.77 -20.92 -2.92
N VAL A 209 -5.21 -19.82 -2.40
CA VAL A 209 -5.91 -18.94 -1.44
C VAL A 209 -7.17 -18.37 -2.09
N VAL A 210 -7.05 -17.78 -3.28
CA VAL A 210 -8.20 -17.18 -3.99
C VAL A 210 -9.23 -18.25 -4.35
N PHE A 211 -8.80 -19.39 -4.89
CA PHE A 211 -9.69 -20.48 -5.28
C PHE A 211 -10.55 -20.95 -4.11
N ARG A 212 -9.92 -21.35 -3.00
CA ARG A 212 -10.64 -21.88 -1.83
C ARG A 212 -11.54 -20.86 -1.15
N GLU A 213 -11.13 -19.60 -1.10
CA GLU A 213 -11.92 -18.54 -0.49
C GLU A 213 -13.17 -18.22 -1.29
N LEU A 214 -13.07 -18.13 -2.62
CA LEU A 214 -14.23 -17.86 -3.47
C LEU A 214 -15.23 -19.03 -3.44
N ILE A 215 -14.75 -20.28 -3.42
CA ILE A 215 -15.59 -21.46 -3.20
C ILE A 215 -16.30 -21.35 -1.86
N TYR A 216 -15.56 -21.12 -0.78
CA TYR A 216 -16.13 -21.02 0.57
C TYR A 216 -17.19 -19.92 0.68
N LEU A 217 -16.90 -18.72 0.17
CA LEU A 217 -17.87 -17.62 0.19
C LEU A 217 -19.12 -17.92 -0.66
N SER A 218 -18.98 -18.67 -1.75
CA SER A 218 -20.12 -19.09 -2.58
C SER A 218 -20.95 -20.17 -1.87
N GLU A 219 -20.31 -21.18 -1.27
CA GLU A 219 -20.97 -22.27 -0.54
C GLU A 219 -21.72 -21.78 0.71
N GLU A 220 -21.18 -20.78 1.40
CA GLU A 220 -21.84 -20.15 2.55
C GLU A 220 -23.02 -19.22 2.17
N GLY A 221 -23.22 -19.01 0.86
CA GLY A 221 -24.24 -18.12 0.31
C GLY A 221 -23.92 -16.64 0.52
N VAL A 222 -22.65 -16.29 0.68
CA VAL A 222 -22.21 -14.88 0.69
C VAL A 222 -22.25 -14.31 -0.72
N ILE A 223 -21.76 -15.06 -1.70
CA ILE A 223 -21.71 -14.67 -3.11
C ILE A 223 -22.69 -15.54 -3.88
N GLU A 224 -23.61 -14.91 -4.60
CA GLU A 224 -24.54 -15.59 -5.51
C GLU A 224 -24.20 -15.23 -6.96
N GLY A 225 -24.36 -16.18 -7.88
CA GLY A 225 -24.17 -15.94 -9.32
C GLY A 225 -22.72 -15.95 -9.83
N LEU A 226 -21.74 -16.24 -8.96
CA LEU A 226 -20.35 -16.48 -9.37
C LEU A 226 -20.19 -17.92 -9.86
N GLU A 227 -19.75 -18.11 -11.11
CA GLU A 227 -19.65 -19.43 -11.72
C GLU A 227 -18.31 -20.10 -11.39
N GLN A 228 -18.27 -21.44 -11.41
CA GLN A 228 -17.04 -22.20 -11.16
C GLN A 228 -15.90 -21.80 -12.12
N SER A 229 -16.21 -21.53 -13.38
CA SER A 229 -15.24 -21.05 -14.38
C SER A 229 -14.71 -19.65 -14.07
N ASP A 230 -15.52 -18.78 -13.45
CA ASP A 230 -15.04 -17.48 -12.97
C ASP A 230 -14.04 -17.68 -11.83
N ILE A 231 -14.33 -18.57 -10.89
CA ILE A 231 -13.45 -18.88 -9.76
C ILE A 231 -12.10 -19.40 -10.24
N GLU A 232 -12.10 -20.35 -11.18
CA GLU A 232 -10.89 -20.89 -11.80
C GLU A 232 -10.10 -19.76 -12.47
N THR A 233 -10.74 -18.96 -13.32
CA THR A 233 -10.08 -17.82 -14.01
C THR A 233 -9.47 -16.83 -13.02
N LEU A 234 -10.23 -16.40 -12.01
CA LEU A 234 -9.78 -15.43 -11.00
C LEU A 234 -8.63 -15.99 -10.17
N SER A 235 -8.66 -17.28 -9.84
CA SER A 235 -7.58 -17.94 -9.11
C SER A 235 -6.30 -18.09 -9.94
N GLU A 236 -6.39 -18.35 -11.24
CA GLU A 236 -5.23 -18.45 -12.13
C GLU A 236 -4.55 -17.09 -12.33
N MET A 237 -5.34 -16.01 -12.34
CA MET A 237 -4.83 -14.63 -12.43
C MET A 237 -4.19 -14.12 -11.12
N ALA A 238 -4.38 -14.84 -10.01
CA ALA A 238 -4.03 -14.36 -8.68
C ALA A 238 -2.51 -14.21 -8.49
N LYS A 239 -2.07 -12.97 -8.28
CA LYS A 239 -0.69 -12.60 -7.94
C LYS A 239 -0.68 -11.27 -7.16
N PRO A 240 0.35 -11.02 -6.34
CA PRO A 240 0.44 -9.77 -5.59
C PRO A 240 0.61 -8.57 -6.54
N GLY A 241 0.13 -7.39 -6.14
CA GLY A 241 0.22 -6.17 -6.94
C GLY A 241 -0.96 -5.91 -7.88
N LEU A 242 -1.85 -6.88 -8.07
CA LEU A 242 -3.12 -6.70 -8.78
C LEU A 242 -4.23 -6.28 -7.82
N ALA A 243 -4.00 -5.18 -7.11
CA ALA A 243 -4.93 -4.62 -6.16
C ALA A 243 -5.04 -3.09 -6.25
N GLY A 244 -5.99 -2.52 -5.52
CA GLY A 244 -6.18 -1.08 -5.48
C GLY A 244 -6.85 -0.52 -6.72
N TRP A 245 -6.94 0.81 -6.80
CA TRP A 245 -7.72 1.51 -7.83
C TRP A 245 -7.31 1.20 -9.26
N ASN A 246 -6.00 1.08 -9.51
CA ASN A 246 -5.50 0.96 -10.89
C ASN A 246 -5.41 -0.50 -11.36
N SER A 247 -5.14 -1.43 -10.44
CA SER A 247 -4.67 -2.78 -10.81
C SER A 247 -5.61 -3.91 -10.41
N ARG A 248 -6.69 -3.64 -9.67
CA ARG A 248 -7.69 -4.66 -9.31
C ARG A 248 -8.25 -5.34 -10.56
N ILE A 249 -8.64 -6.60 -10.41
CA ILE A 249 -9.34 -7.34 -11.45
C ILE A 249 -10.80 -6.91 -11.51
N VAL A 250 -11.29 -6.68 -12.73
CA VAL A 250 -12.68 -6.30 -13.02
C VAL A 250 -13.21 -7.13 -14.19
N TYR A 251 -14.52 -7.18 -14.34
CA TYR A 251 -15.18 -7.78 -15.49
C TYR A 251 -15.53 -6.73 -16.54
N GLN A 252 -15.00 -6.88 -17.76
CA GLN A 252 -15.45 -6.17 -18.95
C GLN A 252 -15.32 -7.13 -20.14
N GLU A 253 -16.41 -7.84 -20.46
CA GLU A 253 -16.47 -8.99 -21.38
C GLU A 253 -15.70 -10.22 -20.86
N THR A 254 -14.51 -10.01 -20.30
CA THR A 254 -13.68 -10.98 -19.59
C THR A 254 -13.13 -10.38 -18.31
N TRP A 255 -12.68 -11.24 -17.39
CA TRP A 255 -11.90 -10.81 -16.23
C TRP A 255 -10.54 -10.30 -16.68
N LYS A 256 -10.21 -9.06 -16.31
CA LYS A 256 -8.92 -8.43 -16.65
C LYS A 256 -8.55 -7.36 -15.61
N PRO A 257 -7.26 -7.00 -15.48
CA PRO A 257 -6.86 -5.86 -14.67
C PRO A 257 -7.55 -4.57 -15.14
N TYR A 258 -7.92 -3.71 -14.19
CA TYR A 258 -8.68 -2.49 -14.48
C TYR A 258 -7.96 -1.57 -15.49
N TYR A 259 -6.64 -1.44 -15.40
CA TYR A 259 -5.84 -0.65 -16.34
C TYR A 259 -5.87 -1.18 -17.80
N GLU A 260 -6.37 -2.40 -18.04
CA GLU A 260 -6.54 -3.01 -19.37
C GLU A 260 -7.96 -2.85 -19.92
N THR A 261 -8.87 -2.21 -19.17
CA THR A 261 -10.21 -1.89 -19.67
C THR A 261 -10.17 -0.82 -20.76
N SER A 262 -11.29 -0.65 -21.46
CA SER A 262 -11.39 0.32 -22.56
C SER A 262 -11.24 1.78 -22.14
N ASN A 263 -11.54 2.14 -20.89
CA ASN A 263 -11.51 3.53 -20.42
C ASN A 263 -11.23 3.67 -18.91
N PRO A 264 -10.02 3.27 -18.44
CA PRO A 264 -9.68 3.30 -17.03
C PRO A 264 -9.38 4.72 -16.52
N LEU A 265 -9.87 5.02 -15.33
CA LEU A 265 -9.55 6.24 -14.59
C LEU A 265 -8.35 5.97 -13.67
N LEU A 266 -7.14 6.12 -14.21
CA LEU A 266 -5.91 5.84 -13.46
C LEU A 266 -5.55 6.99 -12.51
N ILE A 267 -5.36 6.64 -11.25
CA ILE A 267 -4.93 7.57 -10.20
C ILE A 267 -3.41 7.57 -10.06
N LYS A 268 -2.84 8.74 -9.77
CA LYS A 268 -1.38 8.91 -9.57
C LYS A 268 -0.99 9.35 -8.15
N THR A 269 -1.98 9.63 -7.30
CA THR A 269 -1.77 10.18 -5.96
C THR A 269 -1.63 9.06 -4.94
N LEU A 270 -0.61 9.11 -4.08
CA LEU A 270 -0.43 8.17 -2.96
C LEU A 270 -1.43 8.44 -1.83
N CYS A 271 -1.83 7.39 -1.11
CA CYS A 271 -2.77 7.53 -0.01
C CYS A 271 -2.20 8.33 1.18
N GLY A 272 -3.07 9.17 1.75
CA GLY A 272 -2.82 9.88 2.99
C GLY A 272 -2.93 8.98 4.24
N PRO A 273 -2.67 9.52 5.45
CA PRO A 273 -2.49 8.75 6.69
C PRO A 273 -3.67 7.86 7.11
N ARG A 274 -4.90 8.16 6.69
CA ARG A 274 -6.11 7.44 7.13
C ARG A 274 -6.22 6.00 6.63
N GLU A 275 -5.68 5.68 5.45
CA GLU A 275 -5.58 4.28 4.98
C GLU A 275 -4.49 3.51 5.76
N LEU A 276 -3.47 4.21 6.29
CA LEU A 276 -2.47 3.61 7.20
C LEU A 276 -3.06 3.34 8.59
N GLU A 277 -3.97 4.19 9.09
CA GLU A 277 -4.73 3.94 10.32
C GLU A 277 -5.60 2.67 10.20
N TYR A 278 -6.19 2.43 9.02
CA TYR A 278 -6.94 1.21 8.73
C TYR A 278 -6.04 -0.05 8.75
N VAL A 279 -4.81 0.07 8.27
CA VAL A 279 -3.80 -1.00 8.36
C VAL A 279 -3.37 -1.24 9.81
N ALA A 280 -3.11 -0.20 10.60
CA ALA A 280 -2.83 -0.33 12.02
C ALA A 280 -3.99 -1.01 12.79
N TYR A 281 -5.23 -0.76 12.35
CA TYR A 281 -6.40 -1.48 12.84
C TYR A 281 -6.38 -2.98 12.46
N LEU A 282 -6.10 -3.32 11.20
CA LEU A 282 -5.94 -4.72 10.76
C LEU A 282 -4.84 -5.44 11.56
N GLU A 283 -3.73 -4.76 11.84
CA GLU A 283 -2.66 -5.29 12.69
C GLU A 283 -3.15 -5.55 14.12
N LYS A 284 -3.98 -4.66 14.69
CA LYS A 284 -4.55 -4.86 16.02
C LYS A 284 -5.54 -6.03 16.08
N GLN A 285 -6.34 -6.24 15.03
CA GLN A 285 -7.26 -7.37 14.92
C GLN A 285 -6.53 -8.71 14.69
N ALA A 286 -5.42 -8.70 13.96
CA ALA A 286 -4.59 -9.90 13.77
C ALA A 286 -4.16 -10.54 15.10
N THR A 287 -3.98 -9.75 16.16
CA THR A 287 -3.65 -10.25 17.51
C THR A 287 -4.83 -10.90 18.24
N THR A 288 -6.06 -10.64 17.81
CA THR A 288 -7.29 -11.19 18.41
C THR A 288 -7.78 -12.43 17.66
N TYR A 289 -7.42 -12.59 16.38
CA TYR A 289 -7.82 -13.70 15.51
C TYR A 289 -6.76 -14.78 15.29
N LEU A 290 -5.60 -14.75 15.97
CA LEU A 290 -4.71 -15.92 15.97
C LEU A 290 -5.25 -16.92 17.00
N PRO A 291 -5.86 -18.05 16.59
CA PRO A 291 -5.97 -19.18 17.50
C PRO A 291 -4.54 -19.68 17.82
N PRO A 292 -4.35 -20.43 18.92
CA PRO A 292 -3.07 -21.08 19.17
C PRO A 292 -2.68 -21.88 17.92
N MET A 293 -1.48 -21.63 17.40
CA MET A 293 -0.95 -22.40 16.27
C MET A 293 -1.16 -23.90 16.54
N PRO A 294 -1.66 -24.67 15.56
CA PRO A 294 -1.60 -26.12 15.64
C PRO A 294 -0.15 -26.53 15.93
N PRO A 295 0.10 -27.53 16.80
CA PRO A 295 1.45 -27.96 17.08
C PRO A 295 2.13 -28.35 15.76
N THR A 296 3.31 -27.78 15.52
CA THR A 296 4.19 -28.14 14.41
C THR A 296 4.25 -29.66 14.30
N PRO A 297 3.95 -30.26 13.13
CA PRO A 297 4.07 -31.70 12.98
C PRO A 297 5.51 -32.10 13.27
N THR A 298 5.67 -32.98 14.26
CA THR A 298 6.96 -33.61 14.58
C THR A 298 7.57 -34.14 13.29
N PRO A 299 8.84 -33.82 12.97
CA PRO A 299 9.46 -34.33 11.76
C PRO A 299 9.41 -35.85 11.79
N THR A 300 8.69 -36.42 10.84
CA THR A 300 8.72 -37.86 10.58
C THR A 300 10.13 -38.18 10.10
N PRO A 301 10.83 -39.17 10.70
CA PRO A 301 12.17 -39.51 10.26
C PRO A 301 12.13 -39.96 8.80
N SER A 302 12.88 -39.27 7.94
CA SER A 302 13.05 -39.66 6.54
C SER A 302 13.59 -41.08 6.43
N PRO A 303 13.08 -41.90 5.50
CA PRO A 303 13.67 -43.20 5.22
C PRO A 303 15.06 -43.03 4.61
N THR A 304 15.99 -43.84 5.14
CA THR A 304 17.39 -43.98 4.72
C THR A 304 17.51 -44.13 3.20
N ALA A 305 18.35 -43.28 2.60
CA ALA A 305 18.68 -43.35 1.18
C ALA A 305 19.39 -44.67 0.82
N MET A 306 18.93 -45.34 -0.25
CA MET A 306 19.68 -46.37 -0.96
C MET A 306 20.38 -45.77 -2.19
N PRO A 307 21.49 -46.37 -2.67
CA PRO A 307 22.40 -45.74 -3.63
C PRO A 307 21.83 -45.65 -5.05
N ALA A 308 22.18 -44.55 -5.71
CA ALA A 308 21.88 -44.28 -7.11
C ALA A 308 22.64 -45.22 -8.06
N THR A 309 21.91 -45.79 -9.02
CA THR A 309 22.49 -46.40 -10.22
C THR A 309 22.35 -45.43 -11.38
N TYR A 310 23.49 -45.07 -11.97
CA TYR A 310 23.58 -44.27 -13.19
C TYR A 310 23.00 -45.03 -14.39
N SER A 311 22.18 -44.34 -15.18
CA SER A 311 21.94 -44.68 -16.59
C SER A 311 21.94 -43.42 -17.43
N SER A 312 22.94 -43.34 -18.31
CA SER A 312 23.16 -42.31 -19.32
C SER A 312 22.46 -42.70 -20.62
N SER A 313 21.61 -41.81 -21.14
CA SER A 313 21.16 -41.72 -22.55
C SER A 313 20.19 -40.54 -22.63
N GLY A 314 20.21 -39.57 -23.54
CA GLY A 314 21.01 -39.26 -24.71
C GLY A 314 20.34 -38.05 -25.38
N VAL A 315 21.15 -37.07 -25.78
CA VAL A 315 21.05 -36.17 -26.96
C VAL A 315 19.68 -35.56 -27.34
N ALA A 316 19.59 -34.22 -27.35
CA ALA A 316 19.51 -33.39 -28.58
C ALA A 316 18.68 -32.10 -28.41
N GLY A 317 19.29 -30.96 -28.80
CA GLY A 317 18.62 -29.73 -29.28
C GLY A 317 17.81 -28.95 -28.24
N VAL A 318 17.87 -27.64 -28.13
CA VAL A 318 17.67 -26.67 -29.20
C VAL A 318 18.26 -25.32 -28.74
N GLN A 319 19.01 -24.69 -29.65
CA GLN A 319 19.49 -23.31 -29.53
C GLN A 319 18.32 -22.35 -29.35
N ARG A 320 18.41 -21.45 -28.37
CA ARG A 320 17.52 -20.28 -28.31
C ARG A 320 18.23 -19.10 -28.94
N GLU A 321 17.84 -18.81 -30.17
CA GLU A 321 18.07 -17.53 -30.83
C GLU A 321 17.46 -16.42 -29.98
N MET A 322 18.27 -15.39 -29.71
CA MET A 322 17.87 -14.17 -29.01
C MET A 322 17.63 -13.11 -30.06
N TYR A 323 16.38 -12.94 -30.49
CA TYR A 323 15.93 -11.78 -31.25
C TYR A 323 15.31 -10.76 -30.29
N GLY A 324 15.99 -9.62 -30.18
CA GLY A 324 15.47 -8.31 -30.60
C GLY A 324 14.25 -7.70 -29.89
N GLU A 325 14.46 -6.45 -29.48
CA GLU A 325 13.46 -5.37 -29.31
C GLU A 325 12.56 -5.39 -28.07
N THR A 326 13.01 -4.67 -27.04
CA THR A 326 12.10 -3.95 -26.13
C THR A 326 12.45 -2.48 -26.12
N GLY A 327 11.60 -1.72 -26.82
CA GLY A 327 11.04 -0.43 -26.44
C GLY A 327 11.90 0.48 -25.59
N ARG A 328 12.38 1.55 -26.22
CA ARG A 328 12.79 2.78 -25.55
C ARG A 328 11.70 3.23 -24.57
N VAL A 329 12.02 3.23 -23.28
CA VAL A 329 11.30 4.03 -22.29
C VAL A 329 11.55 5.48 -22.66
N GLU A 330 10.56 6.16 -23.25
CA GLU A 330 10.60 7.60 -23.43
C GLU A 330 10.57 8.26 -22.04
N LEU A 331 11.77 8.57 -21.54
CA LEU A 331 11.96 9.52 -20.46
C LEU A 331 11.34 10.85 -20.92
N ILE A 332 10.22 11.24 -20.33
CA ILE A 332 9.64 12.56 -20.50
C ILE A 332 10.71 13.56 -20.00
N THR A 333 11.45 14.13 -20.93
CA THR A 333 12.48 15.12 -20.62
C THR A 333 11.81 16.38 -20.07
N PRO A 334 12.49 17.13 -19.19
CA PRO A 334 12.00 18.42 -18.66
C PRO A 334 11.52 19.40 -19.74
N ALA A 335 11.99 19.24 -20.97
CA ALA A 335 11.57 20.01 -22.14
C ALA A 335 10.06 19.87 -22.45
N PHE A 336 9.43 18.72 -22.18
CA PHE A 336 8.00 18.51 -22.47
C PHE A 336 7.09 19.28 -21.48
N ILE A 337 7.48 19.34 -20.21
CA ILE A 337 6.76 20.13 -19.19
C ILE A 337 6.89 21.63 -19.51
N VAL A 338 8.09 22.07 -19.90
CA VAL A 338 8.31 23.46 -20.34
C VAL A 338 7.47 23.77 -21.58
N ALA A 339 7.43 22.88 -22.57
CA ALA A 339 6.62 23.07 -23.79
C ALA A 339 5.12 23.22 -23.47
N GLN A 340 4.56 22.40 -22.58
CA GLN A 340 3.15 22.52 -22.19
C GLN A 340 2.84 23.82 -21.43
N THR A 341 3.73 24.26 -20.54
CA THR A 341 3.55 25.55 -19.85
C THR A 341 3.62 26.76 -20.79
N VAL A 342 4.51 26.71 -21.80
CA VAL A 342 4.64 27.77 -22.80
C VAL A 342 3.42 27.83 -23.71
N ILE A 343 2.92 26.67 -24.18
CA ILE A 343 1.72 26.60 -25.03
C ILE A 343 0.49 27.06 -24.25
N GLY A 344 0.32 26.62 -23.01
CA GLY A 344 -0.77 27.07 -22.14
C GLY A 344 -0.74 28.59 -21.88
N GLY A 345 0.44 29.15 -21.63
CA GLY A 345 0.62 30.59 -21.48
C GLY A 345 0.31 31.40 -22.75
N LEU A 346 0.71 30.90 -23.91
CA LEU A 346 0.42 31.52 -25.22
C LEU A 346 -1.07 31.52 -25.53
N ILE A 347 -1.78 30.43 -25.26
CA ILE A 347 -3.23 30.34 -25.44
C ILE A 347 -3.96 31.32 -24.51
N ALA A 348 -3.56 31.38 -23.23
CA ALA A 348 -4.13 32.34 -22.29
C ALA A 348 -3.89 33.80 -22.73
N ALA A 349 -2.68 34.11 -23.21
CA ALA A 349 -2.34 35.44 -23.73
C ALA A 349 -3.14 35.80 -24.98
N LEU A 350 -3.35 34.86 -25.91
CA LEU A 350 -4.18 35.07 -27.11
C LEU A 350 -5.65 35.28 -26.76
N ILE A 351 -6.19 34.57 -25.78
CA ILE A 351 -7.55 34.77 -25.27
C ILE A 351 -7.69 36.18 -24.67
N VAL A 352 -6.74 36.58 -23.81
CA VAL A 352 -6.73 37.93 -23.20
C VAL A 352 -6.60 39.01 -24.29
N TRP A 353 -5.71 38.83 -25.27
CA TRP A 353 -5.54 39.77 -26.37
C TRP A 353 -6.79 39.89 -27.24
N PHE A 354 -7.46 38.77 -27.55
CA PHE A 354 -8.71 38.76 -28.31
C PHE A 354 -9.83 39.49 -27.56
N ILE A 355 -9.93 39.30 -26.25
CA ILE A 355 -10.88 40.00 -25.38
C ILE A 355 -10.58 41.51 -25.37
N LEU A 356 -9.32 41.92 -25.21
CA LEU A 356 -8.91 43.32 -25.21
C LEU A 356 -9.17 44.00 -26.56
N LYS A 357 -8.83 43.32 -27.68
CA LYS A 357 -9.06 43.83 -29.03
C LYS A 357 -10.54 44.06 -29.33
N ARG A 358 -11.43 43.24 -28.78
CA ARG A 358 -12.89 43.36 -28.93
C ARG A 358 -13.51 44.44 -28.03
N LEU A 359 -12.76 44.98 -27.07
CA LEU A 359 -13.16 46.09 -26.20
C LEU A 359 -12.70 47.46 -26.74
N THR A 360 -11.76 47.48 -27.70
CA THR A 360 -11.19 48.70 -28.31
C THR A 360 -11.77 49.05 -29.69
N ILE A 361 -12.86 48.41 -30.12
CA ILE A 361 -13.66 48.81 -31.30
C ILE A 361 -15.06 49.18 -30.83
#